data_AF-A0A7Y2TDK0-F1
#
_entry.id   AF-A0A7Y2TDK0-F1
#
_cell.length_a   1.000
_cell.length_b   1.000
_cell.length_c   1.000
_cell.angle_alpha   90.00
_cell.angle_beta   90.00
_cell.angle_gamma   90.00
#
_symmetry.space_group_name_H-M   'P 1'
#
loop_
_entity.id
_entity.type
_entity.pdbx_description
1 polymer ?
#
loop_
_entity_poly.entity_id
_entity_poly.type
_entity_poly.pdbx_seq_one_letter_code
_entity_poly.pdbx_strand_id
1 'polypeptide(L)'
;DYIANSAFEYFLFGKAHPYAFPVIGISESIKEIEISNLKNFYKGFFKSRNTSIVAVGNFDDNKLLKKVENVFENWDNGEKISTQNLNGNKNKQKIYVVNKQDSVQTEIRLGHNSSKRDELDYFQKHILNLILGGQFSSRLNLNLREKHGYTYGIRSQFNYYKDDAYFSVSTSVSTENTAAAVNEILTELNKIRDGITDEELTFAKSSISRRFPLNFETYSQIASNIASKIIHNLPDDYFQKYLTNILNIKIEEVNSAAFKSIIPESALVVLCGDEKKINEQLSSLNLGDVVSVDYEQIYSE
;
A
#
# COMPACT_ATOMS: atom_id res chain seq x y z
N ASP A 1 10.19 -4.34 -10.74
CA ASP A 1 8.90 -4.38 -10.05
C ASP A 1 8.60 -5.60 -9.19
N TYR A 2 8.14 -6.74 -9.74
CA TYR A 2 7.58 -7.85 -8.94
C TYR A 2 8.52 -8.32 -7.80
N ILE A 3 9.76 -8.68 -8.14
CA ILE A 3 10.79 -9.09 -7.17
C ILE A 3 10.96 -8.09 -6.03
N ALA A 4 11.02 -6.80 -6.35
CA ALA A 4 11.21 -5.74 -5.36
C ALA A 4 9.99 -5.58 -4.43
N ASN A 5 8.77 -5.67 -4.97
CA ASN A 5 7.54 -5.61 -4.17
C ASN A 5 7.45 -6.80 -3.21
N SER A 6 7.64 -8.02 -3.73
CA SER A 6 7.52 -9.25 -2.95
C SER A 6 8.58 -9.34 -1.85
N ALA A 7 9.82 -8.94 -2.14
CA ALA A 7 10.88 -8.85 -1.14
C ALA A 7 10.57 -7.77 -0.09
N PHE A 8 10.09 -6.60 -0.52
CA PHE A 8 9.74 -5.51 0.39
C PHE A 8 8.63 -5.93 1.37
N GLU A 9 7.52 -6.49 0.89
CA GLU A 9 6.43 -6.98 1.74
C GLU A 9 6.91 -8.10 2.68
N TYR A 10 7.73 -9.04 2.18
CA TYR A 10 8.28 -10.11 3.00
C TYR A 10 9.11 -9.59 4.17
N PHE A 11 10.09 -8.72 3.91
CA PHE A 11 10.94 -8.19 4.98
C PHE A 11 10.22 -7.18 5.88
N LEU A 12 9.21 -6.49 5.36
CA LEU A 12 8.41 -5.54 6.12
C LEU A 12 7.51 -6.24 7.14
N PHE A 13 6.77 -7.27 6.72
CA PHE A 13 5.87 -8.00 7.62
C PHE A 13 6.59 -9.10 8.40
N GLY A 14 7.59 -9.73 7.80
CA GLY A 14 8.34 -10.84 8.36
C GLY A 14 7.65 -12.20 8.16
N LYS A 15 8.43 -13.27 8.15
CA LYS A 15 8.00 -14.63 7.76
C LYS A 15 6.82 -15.24 8.55
N ALA A 16 6.58 -14.76 9.76
CA ALA A 16 5.46 -15.23 10.60
C ALA A 16 4.12 -14.60 10.18
N HIS A 17 4.12 -13.65 9.25
CA HIS A 17 2.97 -12.84 8.92
C HIS A 17 2.36 -13.25 7.56
N PRO A 18 1.03 -13.42 7.44
CA PRO A 18 0.40 -13.90 6.21
C PRO A 18 0.58 -12.93 5.02
N TYR A 19 0.65 -11.62 5.26
CA TYR A 19 0.92 -10.62 4.21
C TYR A 19 2.39 -10.55 3.76
N ALA A 20 3.29 -11.34 4.33
CA ALA A 20 4.67 -11.43 3.85
C ALA A 20 4.80 -12.23 2.54
N PHE A 21 3.75 -12.99 2.17
CA PHE A 21 3.81 -13.95 1.06
C PHE A 21 3.07 -13.44 -0.17
N PRO A 22 3.61 -13.69 -1.38
CA PRO A 22 2.99 -13.24 -2.62
C PRO A 22 1.68 -13.99 -2.89
N VAL A 23 0.69 -13.25 -3.42
CA VAL A 23 -0.64 -13.80 -3.76
C VAL A 23 -0.56 -14.94 -4.78
N ILE A 24 0.43 -14.90 -5.67
CA ILE A 24 0.62 -15.95 -6.69
C ILE A 24 1.21 -17.25 -6.12
N GLY A 25 1.61 -17.27 -4.85
CA GLY A 25 2.30 -18.38 -4.21
C GLY A 25 3.81 -18.39 -4.46
N ILE A 26 4.49 -19.36 -3.86
CA ILE A 26 5.92 -19.64 -4.06
C ILE A 26 6.08 -21.01 -4.71
N SER A 27 7.18 -21.24 -5.42
CA SER A 27 7.40 -22.44 -6.23
C SER A 27 7.22 -23.74 -5.44
N GLU A 28 7.70 -23.74 -4.20
CA GLU A 28 7.64 -24.84 -3.25
C GLU A 28 6.20 -25.15 -2.88
N SER A 29 5.44 -24.14 -2.43
CA SER A 29 4.05 -24.33 -1.99
C SER A 29 3.14 -24.73 -3.13
N ILE A 30 3.35 -24.19 -4.34
CA ILE A 30 2.55 -24.54 -5.52
C ILE A 30 2.66 -26.04 -5.85
N LYS A 31 3.85 -26.63 -5.68
CA LYS A 31 4.07 -28.07 -5.94
C LYS A 31 3.40 -28.97 -4.91
N GLU A 32 3.14 -28.46 -3.71
CA GLU A 32 2.53 -29.20 -2.61
C GLU A 32 1.00 -29.04 -2.55
N ILE A 33 0.41 -28.11 -3.32
CA ILE A 33 -1.05 -27.92 -3.32
C ILE A 33 -1.75 -29.13 -3.93
N GLU A 34 -2.56 -29.80 -3.12
CA GLU A 34 -3.48 -30.84 -3.54
C GLU A 34 -4.91 -30.32 -3.70
N ILE A 35 -5.73 -31.07 -4.45
CA ILE A 35 -7.17 -30.83 -4.57
C ILE A 35 -7.85 -30.82 -3.19
N SER A 36 -7.35 -31.61 -2.24
CA SER A 36 -7.86 -31.67 -0.87
C SER A 36 -7.71 -30.31 -0.16
N ASN A 37 -6.57 -29.63 -0.32
CA ASN A 37 -6.33 -28.29 0.23
C ASN A 37 -7.29 -27.27 -0.37
N LEU A 38 -7.49 -27.29 -1.69
CA LEU A 38 -8.41 -26.36 -2.37
C LEU A 38 -9.85 -26.54 -1.90
N LYS A 39 -10.32 -27.78 -1.77
CA LYS A 39 -11.66 -28.09 -1.25
C LYS A 39 -11.82 -27.62 0.20
N ASN A 40 -10.80 -27.80 1.02
CA ASN A 40 -10.81 -27.36 2.41
C ASN A 40 -10.80 -25.82 2.52
N PHE A 41 -10.00 -25.14 1.69
CA PHE A 41 -10.01 -23.68 1.60
C PHE A 41 -11.38 -23.15 1.17
N TYR A 42 -11.97 -23.73 0.12
CA TYR A 42 -13.31 -23.34 -0.33
C TYR A 42 -14.35 -23.50 0.80
N LYS A 43 -14.41 -24.67 1.43
CA LYS A 43 -15.33 -24.94 2.56
C LYS A 43 -15.07 -24.05 3.78
N GLY A 44 -13.82 -23.68 4.03
CA GLY A 44 -13.44 -22.83 5.15
C GLY A 44 -13.81 -21.36 4.95
N PHE A 45 -13.59 -20.84 3.74
CA PHE A 45 -13.61 -19.40 3.46
C PHE A 45 -14.83 -18.89 2.67
N PHE A 46 -15.43 -19.72 1.80
CA PHE A 46 -16.56 -19.34 0.95
C PHE A 46 -17.90 -19.66 1.63
N LYS A 47 -18.18 -18.94 2.71
CA LYS A 47 -19.42 -19.05 3.49
C LYS A 47 -20.26 -17.78 3.36
N SER A 48 -21.57 -17.90 3.48
CA SER A 48 -22.48 -16.75 3.33
C SER A 48 -22.21 -15.66 4.37
N ARG A 49 -21.87 -16.02 5.63
CA ARG A 49 -21.49 -15.06 6.69
C ARG A 49 -20.15 -14.35 6.49
N ASN A 50 -19.34 -14.81 5.53
CA ASN A 50 -18.07 -14.19 5.16
C ASN A 50 -18.12 -13.53 3.77
N THR A 51 -19.31 -13.44 3.18
CA THR A 51 -19.50 -12.89 1.83
C THR A 51 -20.48 -11.73 1.85
N SER A 52 -20.29 -10.79 0.93
CA SER A 52 -21.25 -9.74 0.63
C SER A 52 -21.45 -9.67 -0.88
N ILE A 53 -22.71 -9.55 -1.30
CA ILE A 53 -23.07 -9.41 -2.71
C ILE A 53 -23.40 -7.95 -2.96
N VAL A 54 -22.68 -7.32 -3.88
CA VAL A 54 -22.91 -5.94 -4.30
C VAL A 54 -23.47 -5.94 -5.72
N ALA A 55 -24.65 -5.35 -5.89
CA ALA A 55 -25.29 -5.18 -7.18
C ALA A 55 -25.53 -3.69 -7.44
N VAL A 56 -25.16 -3.22 -8.63
CA VAL A 56 -25.37 -1.84 -9.08
C VAL A 56 -25.85 -1.86 -10.52
N GLY A 57 -26.97 -1.21 -10.80
CA GLY A 57 -27.56 -1.15 -12.12
C GLY A 57 -29.02 -0.77 -12.09
N ASN A 58 -29.69 -0.93 -13.24
CA ASN A 58 -31.12 -0.71 -13.37
C ASN A 58 -31.88 -2.03 -13.21
N PHE A 59 -32.33 -2.33 -11.99
CA PHE A 59 -33.10 -3.53 -11.68
C PHE A 59 -34.21 -3.24 -10.66
N ASP A 60 -35.16 -4.15 -10.56
CA ASP A 60 -36.18 -4.16 -9.50
C ASP A 60 -35.60 -4.86 -8.27
N ASP A 61 -35.45 -4.12 -7.18
CA ASP A 61 -34.80 -4.59 -5.95
C ASP A 61 -35.46 -5.85 -5.38
N ASN A 62 -36.80 -5.90 -5.38
CA ASN A 62 -37.54 -7.05 -4.84
C ASN A 62 -37.36 -8.30 -5.71
N LYS A 63 -37.34 -8.15 -7.03
CA LYS A 63 -37.09 -9.27 -7.96
C LYS A 63 -35.65 -9.77 -7.86
N LEU A 64 -34.68 -8.85 -7.72
CA LEU A 64 -33.28 -9.22 -7.57
C LEU A 64 -33.06 -9.96 -6.24
N LEU A 65 -33.56 -9.41 -5.13
CA LEU A 65 -33.44 -10.03 -3.81
C LEU A 65 -34.02 -11.44 -3.80
N LYS A 66 -35.24 -11.63 -4.30
CA LYS A 66 -35.85 -12.97 -4.41
C LYS A 66 -35.01 -13.95 -5.23
N LYS A 67 -34.39 -13.48 -6.31
CA LYS A 67 -33.51 -14.31 -7.15
C LYS A 67 -32.22 -14.69 -6.42
N VAL A 68 -31.61 -13.74 -5.70
CA VAL A 68 -30.41 -13.98 -4.88
C VAL A 68 -30.74 -14.96 -3.75
N GLU A 69 -31.82 -14.73 -3.01
CA GLU A 69 -32.28 -15.62 -1.94
C GLU A 69 -32.49 -17.05 -2.45
N ASN A 70 -33.19 -17.22 -3.57
CA ASN A 70 -33.41 -18.54 -4.17
C ASN A 70 -32.09 -19.23 -4.58
N VAL A 71 -31.18 -18.50 -5.25
CA VAL A 71 -29.89 -19.07 -5.69
C VAL A 71 -29.01 -19.50 -4.51
N PHE A 72 -29.06 -18.76 -3.40
CA PHE A 72 -28.17 -18.96 -2.26
C PHE A 72 -28.84 -19.55 -1.02
N GLU A 73 -30.10 -20.02 -1.12
CA GLU A 73 -30.88 -20.52 0.03
C GLU A 73 -30.19 -21.67 0.78
N ASN A 74 -29.45 -22.51 0.04
CA ASN A 74 -28.75 -23.69 0.57
C ASN A 74 -27.26 -23.44 0.79
N TRP A 75 -26.80 -22.18 0.74
CA TRP A 75 -25.39 -21.86 0.93
C TRP A 75 -25.01 -21.94 2.41
N ASP A 76 -23.93 -22.67 2.70
CA ASP A 76 -23.37 -22.82 4.04
C ASP A 76 -23.24 -21.48 4.78
N ASN A 77 -23.94 -21.39 5.91
CA ASN A 77 -24.03 -20.24 6.78
C ASN A 77 -23.05 -20.27 7.96
N GLY A 78 -22.05 -21.15 7.91
CA GLY A 78 -21.10 -21.39 8.97
C GLY A 78 -20.40 -20.13 9.51
N GLU A 79 -19.59 -20.31 10.55
CA GLU A 79 -19.08 -19.19 11.34
C GLU A 79 -18.30 -18.15 10.54
N LYS A 80 -18.48 -16.88 10.95
CA LYS A 80 -17.71 -15.77 10.40
C LYS A 80 -16.24 -15.97 10.77
N ILE A 81 -15.37 -15.87 9.77
CA ILE A 81 -13.94 -16.02 9.99
C ILE A 81 -13.45 -14.87 10.87
N SER A 82 -12.83 -15.22 12.00
CA SER A 82 -12.24 -14.26 12.92
C SER A 82 -11.07 -13.54 12.27
N THR A 83 -10.98 -12.23 12.50
CA THR A 83 -9.79 -11.45 12.18
C THR A 83 -8.65 -11.85 13.11
N GLN A 84 -7.49 -12.18 12.57
CA GLN A 84 -6.31 -12.40 13.40
C GLN A 84 -5.76 -11.05 13.84
N ASN A 85 -5.45 -10.93 15.13
CA ASN A 85 -4.68 -9.79 15.60
C ASN A 85 -3.22 -10.02 15.26
N LEU A 86 -2.81 -9.51 14.11
CA LEU A 86 -1.44 -9.61 13.65
C LEU A 86 -0.66 -8.44 14.27
N ASN A 87 0.33 -8.75 15.10
CA ASN A 87 1.24 -7.74 15.61
C ASN A 87 2.21 -7.37 14.48
N GLY A 88 2.10 -6.16 13.96
CA GLY A 88 3.07 -5.63 13.01
C GLY A 88 4.47 -5.55 13.64
N ASN A 89 5.48 -6.01 12.90
CA ASN A 89 6.87 -5.88 13.33
C ASN A 89 7.26 -4.38 13.32
N LYS A 90 7.86 -3.92 14.43
CA LYS A 90 8.55 -2.62 14.44
C LYS A 90 9.89 -2.78 13.75
N ASN A 91 9.93 -2.43 12.47
CA ASN A 91 11.15 -2.50 11.69
C ASN A 91 12.16 -1.45 12.16
N LYS A 92 13.43 -1.87 12.24
CA LYS A 92 14.56 -0.95 12.32
C LYS A 92 15.01 -0.61 10.91
N GLN A 93 15.65 0.54 10.75
CA GLN A 93 16.28 0.92 9.49
C GLN A 93 17.27 -0.18 9.05
N LYS A 94 17.03 -0.74 7.86
CA LYS A 94 17.83 -1.80 7.24
C LYS A 94 17.77 -1.65 5.73
N ILE A 95 18.84 -2.06 5.05
CA ILE A 95 18.90 -2.13 3.59
C ILE A 95 19.01 -3.59 3.17
N TYR A 96 18.10 -4.03 2.30
CA TYR A 96 18.21 -5.31 1.61
C TYR A 96 18.51 -5.07 0.14
N VAL A 97 19.55 -5.72 -0.38
CA VAL A 97 19.91 -5.67 -1.79
C VAL A 97 19.57 -7.02 -2.41
N VAL A 98 18.55 -7.02 -3.27
CA VAL A 98 18.14 -8.20 -4.03
C VAL A 98 18.87 -8.19 -5.37
N ASN A 99 19.76 -9.17 -5.56
CA ASN A 99 20.59 -9.18 -6.75
C ASN A 99 19.77 -9.52 -8.00
N LYS A 100 19.83 -8.63 -8.98
CA LYS A 100 19.41 -8.87 -10.35
C LYS A 100 20.58 -8.51 -11.26
N GLN A 101 21.38 -9.52 -11.57
CA GLN A 101 22.63 -9.39 -12.31
C GLN A 101 22.42 -8.61 -13.62
N ASP A 102 23.36 -7.72 -13.95
CA ASP A 102 23.40 -6.93 -15.19
C ASP A 102 22.23 -5.95 -15.37
N SER A 103 21.42 -5.71 -14.32
CA SER A 103 20.38 -4.70 -14.35
C SER A 103 20.98 -3.30 -14.52
N VAL A 104 20.45 -2.53 -15.46
CA VAL A 104 20.82 -1.12 -15.69
C VAL A 104 20.01 -0.14 -14.85
N GLN A 105 18.98 -0.65 -14.16
CA GLN A 105 18.14 0.11 -13.24
C GLN A 105 18.11 -0.56 -11.88
N THR A 106 17.90 0.26 -10.85
CA THR A 106 17.60 -0.18 -9.50
C THR A 106 16.16 0.14 -9.17
N GLU A 107 15.40 -0.90 -8.84
CA GLU A 107 14.07 -0.78 -8.25
C GLU A 107 14.21 -0.49 -6.77
N ILE A 108 13.62 0.62 -6.33
CA ILE A 108 13.67 1.08 -4.95
C ILE A 108 12.29 0.92 -4.33
N ARG A 109 12.23 0.24 -3.18
CA ARG A 109 11.09 0.24 -2.26
C ARG A 109 11.57 0.69 -0.90
N LEU A 110 10.90 1.69 -0.33
CA LEU A 110 11.25 2.27 0.95
C LEU A 110 9.99 2.48 1.76
N GLY A 111 9.95 2.04 3.01
CA GLY A 111 8.74 2.24 3.81
C GLY A 111 8.77 1.56 5.16
N HIS A 112 7.67 1.68 5.89
CA HIS A 112 7.54 1.16 7.25
C HIS A 112 6.08 0.78 7.53
N ASN A 113 5.86 -0.05 8.55
CA ASN A 113 4.51 -0.39 9.01
C ASN A 113 3.77 0.87 9.45
N SER A 114 2.48 0.93 9.19
CA SER A 114 1.62 2.06 9.50
C SER A 114 0.45 1.60 10.35
N SER A 115 -0.23 2.53 11.02
CA SER A 115 -1.50 2.19 11.65
C SER A 115 -2.51 1.80 10.58
N LYS A 116 -3.41 0.86 10.93
CA LYS A 116 -4.57 0.51 10.11
C LYS A 116 -5.37 1.76 9.78
N ARG A 117 -6.25 1.62 8.78
CA ARG A 117 -7.17 2.68 8.40
C ARG A 117 -7.98 3.13 9.63
N ASP A 118 -7.77 4.36 10.05
CA ASP A 118 -8.44 4.98 11.20
C ASP A 118 -9.29 6.16 10.70
N GLU A 119 -10.54 6.24 11.15
CA GLU A 119 -11.43 7.34 10.77
C GLU A 119 -10.91 8.71 11.25
N LEU A 120 -10.09 8.73 12.31
CA LEU A 120 -9.53 9.96 12.88
C LEU A 120 -8.41 10.57 12.04
N ASP A 121 -7.67 9.77 11.27
CA ASP A 121 -6.48 10.25 10.54
C ASP A 121 -6.45 9.89 9.04
N TYR A 122 -7.40 9.10 8.54
CA TYR A 122 -7.41 8.64 7.16
C TYR A 122 -7.40 9.80 6.16
N PHE A 123 -8.26 10.81 6.38
CA PHE A 123 -8.39 11.93 5.45
C PHE A 123 -7.16 12.84 5.48
N GLN A 124 -6.55 13.03 6.65
CA GLN A 124 -5.30 13.76 6.85
C GLN A 124 -4.16 13.03 6.12
N LYS A 125 -4.03 11.71 6.29
CA LYS A 125 -3.07 10.87 5.56
C LYS A 125 -3.31 10.87 4.05
N HIS A 126 -4.57 10.95 3.61
CA HIS A 126 -4.90 11.02 2.18
C HIS A 126 -4.40 12.33 1.55
N ILE A 127 -4.63 13.47 2.20
CA ILE A 127 -4.09 14.77 1.78
C ILE A 127 -2.57 14.77 1.82
N LEU A 128 -1.98 14.32 2.93
CA LEU A 128 -0.54 14.18 3.10
C LEU A 128 0.09 13.37 1.96
N ASN A 129 -0.47 12.20 1.65
CA ASN A 129 0.04 11.34 0.61
C ASN A 129 -0.01 12.02 -0.76
N LEU A 130 -1.07 12.76 -1.04
CA LEU A 130 -1.20 13.50 -2.31
C LEU A 130 -0.12 14.57 -2.46
N ILE A 131 0.23 15.27 -1.37
CA ILE A 131 1.30 16.28 -1.35
C ILE A 131 2.67 15.61 -1.51
N LEU A 132 2.90 14.49 -0.82
CA LEU A 132 4.19 13.82 -0.76
C LEU A 132 4.57 13.10 -2.05
N GLY A 133 3.69 12.22 -2.56
CA GLY A 133 4.00 11.35 -3.69
C GLY A 133 2.79 10.84 -4.49
N GLY A 134 1.57 11.27 -4.17
CA GLY A 134 0.33 10.74 -4.75
C GLY A 134 -0.06 11.33 -6.11
N GLN A 135 0.72 12.26 -6.65
CA GLN A 135 0.47 12.92 -7.94
C GLN A 135 1.77 13.43 -8.58
N PHE A 136 1.72 13.80 -9.86
CA PHE A 136 2.91 14.24 -10.60
C PHE A 136 3.56 15.53 -10.08
N SER A 137 2.77 16.45 -9.50
CA SER A 137 3.26 17.69 -8.90
C SER A 137 3.63 17.56 -7.42
N SER A 138 3.72 16.33 -6.91
CA SER A 138 4.07 16.06 -5.50
C SER A 138 5.56 16.32 -5.23
N ARG A 139 5.90 16.53 -3.95
CA ARG A 139 7.28 16.83 -3.51
C ARG A 139 8.30 15.81 -4.03
N LEU A 140 8.01 14.52 -3.90
CA LEU A 140 8.90 13.45 -4.38
C LEU A 140 9.12 13.51 -5.89
N ASN A 141 8.07 13.77 -6.68
CA ASN A 141 8.21 13.87 -8.14
C ASN A 141 8.96 15.15 -8.55
N LEU A 142 8.66 16.29 -7.94
CA LEU A 142 9.38 17.53 -8.20
C LEU A 142 10.87 17.39 -7.84
N ASN A 143 11.20 16.68 -6.77
CA ASN A 143 12.59 16.47 -6.37
C ASN A 143 13.31 15.44 -7.26
N LEU A 144 12.81 14.20 -7.35
CA LEU A 144 13.56 13.12 -8.00
C LEU A 144 13.42 13.12 -9.52
N ARG A 145 12.24 13.46 -10.05
CA ARG A 145 11.98 13.45 -11.50
C ARG A 145 12.34 14.77 -12.15
N GLU A 146 11.82 15.89 -11.64
CA GLU A 146 12.00 17.20 -12.30
C GLU A 146 13.38 17.81 -12.00
N LYS A 147 13.76 17.92 -10.72
CA LYS A 147 15.03 18.57 -10.34
C LYS A 147 16.26 17.72 -10.67
N HIS A 148 16.22 16.42 -10.37
CA HIS A 148 17.39 15.55 -10.51
C HIS A 148 17.37 14.63 -11.75
N GLY A 149 16.20 14.36 -12.34
CA GLY A 149 16.10 13.45 -13.49
C GLY A 149 16.46 11.99 -13.18
N TYR A 150 16.43 11.56 -11.91
CA TYR A 150 16.80 10.20 -11.52
C TYR A 150 15.77 9.15 -11.95
N THR A 151 14.49 9.54 -12.05
CA THR A 151 13.36 8.65 -12.31
C THR A 151 12.37 9.24 -13.30
N TYR A 152 11.67 8.38 -14.02
CA TYR A 152 10.47 8.76 -14.80
C TYR A 152 9.23 8.97 -13.93
N GLY A 153 9.25 8.52 -12.68
CA GLY A 153 8.16 8.70 -11.74
C GLY A 153 8.39 8.00 -10.41
N ILE A 154 7.92 8.64 -9.35
CA ILE A 154 7.99 8.13 -7.98
C ILE A 154 6.62 8.26 -7.33
N ARG A 155 6.26 7.30 -6.48
CA ARG A 155 4.95 7.31 -5.80
C ARG A 155 5.11 7.01 -4.33
N SER A 156 4.33 7.67 -3.49
CA SER A 156 4.10 7.29 -2.11
C SER A 156 2.66 6.85 -1.90
N GLN A 157 2.43 5.90 -1.00
CA GLN A 157 1.11 5.38 -0.66
C GLN A 157 1.04 4.91 0.79
N PHE A 158 -0.13 5.11 1.42
CA PHE A 158 -0.55 4.34 2.59
C PHE A 158 -1.40 3.18 2.11
N ASN A 159 -0.93 1.96 2.37
CA ASN A 159 -1.55 0.71 1.95
C ASN A 159 -2.29 0.12 3.16
N TYR A 160 -3.62 0.04 3.05
CA TYR A 160 -4.47 -0.48 4.12
C TYR A 160 -4.98 -1.86 3.74
N TYR A 161 -4.40 -2.89 4.34
CA TYR A 161 -4.99 -4.22 4.29
C TYR A 161 -6.07 -4.35 5.37
N LYS A 162 -6.77 -5.49 5.37
CA LYS A 162 -7.81 -5.76 6.35
C LYS A 162 -7.23 -5.82 7.77
N ASP A 163 -6.12 -6.52 7.94
CA ASP A 163 -5.56 -6.84 9.25
C ASP A 163 -4.23 -6.16 9.56
N ASP A 164 -3.67 -5.33 8.66
CA ASP A 164 -2.47 -4.53 8.88
C ASP A 164 -2.36 -3.38 7.86
N ALA A 165 -1.36 -2.51 7.98
CA ALA A 165 -1.11 -1.43 7.02
C ALA A 165 0.37 -1.04 6.95
N TYR A 166 0.76 -0.39 5.87
CA TYR A 166 2.10 0.16 5.71
C TYR A 166 2.15 1.41 4.85
N PHE A 167 3.16 2.24 5.09
CA PHE A 167 3.53 3.34 4.20
C PHE A 167 4.68 2.89 3.31
N SER A 168 4.63 3.26 2.02
CA SER A 168 5.71 2.94 1.08
C SER A 168 5.93 4.04 0.05
N VAL A 169 7.17 4.16 -0.37
CA VAL A 169 7.66 4.91 -1.53
C VAL A 169 8.23 3.91 -2.53
N SER A 170 7.90 4.08 -3.81
CA SER A 170 8.38 3.23 -4.90
C SER A 170 8.82 4.04 -6.11
N THR A 171 9.96 3.66 -6.69
CA THR A 171 10.51 4.24 -7.91
C THR A 171 11.50 3.26 -8.55
N SER A 172 11.84 3.49 -9.81
CA SER A 172 13.00 2.89 -10.49
C SER A 172 13.93 4.01 -10.95
N VAL A 173 15.23 3.82 -10.81
CA VAL A 173 16.27 4.78 -11.20
C VAL A 173 17.38 4.08 -11.97
N SER A 174 18.16 4.82 -12.76
CA SER A 174 19.41 4.26 -13.30
C SER A 174 20.33 3.84 -12.15
N THR A 175 21.02 2.71 -12.29
CA THR A 175 21.75 2.09 -11.16
C THR A 175 22.78 3.03 -10.53
N GLU A 176 23.45 3.87 -11.30
CA GLU A 176 24.41 4.89 -10.83
C GLU A 176 23.82 5.96 -9.91
N ASN A 177 22.49 6.15 -9.93
CA ASN A 177 21.79 7.15 -9.12
C ASN A 177 21.14 6.54 -7.87
N THR A 178 21.41 5.26 -7.55
CA THR A 178 20.71 4.52 -6.48
C THR A 178 20.85 5.22 -5.12
N ALA A 179 22.08 5.46 -4.67
CA ALA A 179 22.29 6.04 -3.35
C ALA A 179 21.77 7.49 -3.25
N ALA A 180 22.01 8.28 -4.30
CA ALA A 180 21.51 9.64 -4.38
C ALA A 180 19.98 9.70 -4.31
N ALA A 181 19.29 8.82 -5.04
CA ALA A 181 17.84 8.73 -5.01
C ALA A 181 17.30 8.32 -3.63
N VAL A 182 17.90 7.32 -2.98
CA VAL A 182 17.50 6.92 -1.62
C VAL A 182 17.67 8.09 -0.64
N ASN A 183 18.78 8.82 -0.71
CA ASN A 183 19.03 9.97 0.15
C ASN A 183 18.02 11.11 -0.06
N GLU A 184 17.69 11.42 -1.32
CA GLU A 184 16.68 12.43 -1.65
C GLU A 184 15.27 12.02 -1.21
N ILE A 185 14.91 10.73 -1.31
CA ILE A 185 13.65 10.21 -0.76
C ILE A 185 13.59 10.45 0.74
N LEU A 186 14.61 10.02 1.48
CA LEU A 186 14.66 10.20 2.93
C LEU A 186 14.65 11.67 3.33
N THR A 187 15.30 12.53 2.55
CA THR A 187 15.29 13.98 2.77
C THR A 187 13.87 14.54 2.64
N GLU A 188 13.12 14.17 1.59
CA GLU A 188 11.72 14.60 1.45
C GLU A 188 10.81 14.00 2.53
N LEU A 189 11.05 12.76 2.96
CA LEU A 189 10.32 12.17 4.08
C LEU A 189 10.62 12.86 5.42
N ASN A 190 11.81 13.43 5.61
CA ASN A 190 12.11 14.24 6.79
C ASN A 190 11.45 15.62 6.66
N LYS A 191 11.61 16.32 5.53
CA LYS A 191 11.04 17.65 5.31
C LYS A 191 9.52 17.69 5.41
N ILE A 192 8.82 16.65 4.97
CA ILE A 192 7.35 16.61 5.08
C ILE A 192 6.89 16.56 6.55
N ARG A 193 7.73 16.06 7.47
CA ARG A 193 7.44 16.06 8.91
C ARG A 193 7.55 17.44 9.54
N ASP A 194 8.34 18.34 8.96
CA ASP A 194 8.43 19.74 9.40
C ASP A 194 7.18 20.55 9.02
N GLY A 195 6.40 20.05 8.06
CA GLY A 195 5.08 20.56 7.71
C GLY A 195 4.88 20.80 6.21
N ILE A 196 3.62 21.01 5.87
CA ILE A 196 3.17 21.43 4.53
C ILE A 196 2.95 22.94 4.46
N THR A 197 2.82 23.48 3.25
CA THR A 197 2.38 24.87 3.05
C THR A 197 0.86 24.96 2.83
N ASP A 198 0.30 26.17 2.98
CA ASP A 198 -1.12 26.43 2.70
C ASP A 198 -1.47 26.21 1.23
N GLU A 199 -0.56 26.51 0.30
CA GLU A 199 -0.73 26.27 -1.13
C GLU A 199 -0.80 24.77 -1.42
N GLU A 200 0.06 23.97 -0.79
CA GLU A 200 0.04 22.51 -0.93
C GLU A 200 -1.28 21.92 -0.41
N LEU A 201 -1.74 22.38 0.77
CA LEU A 201 -3.03 21.96 1.33
C LEU A 201 -4.19 22.33 0.40
N THR A 202 -4.23 23.57 -0.05
CA THR A 202 -5.27 24.10 -0.92
C THR A 202 -5.30 23.33 -2.23
N PHE A 203 -4.14 23.11 -2.85
CA PHE A 203 -4.02 22.34 -4.08
C PHE A 203 -4.47 20.90 -3.89
N ALA A 204 -4.04 20.23 -2.82
CA ALA A 204 -4.41 18.85 -2.53
C ALA A 204 -5.93 18.70 -2.33
N LYS A 205 -6.56 19.54 -1.51
CA LYS A 205 -8.01 19.56 -1.33
C LYS A 205 -8.77 19.78 -2.63
N SER A 206 -8.29 20.73 -3.44
CA SER A 206 -8.89 21.08 -4.73
C SER A 206 -8.78 19.93 -5.72
N SER A 207 -7.63 19.25 -5.77
CA SER A 207 -7.40 18.07 -6.60
C SER A 207 -8.25 16.87 -6.20
N ILE A 208 -8.38 16.59 -4.90
CA ILE A 208 -9.28 15.53 -4.40
C ILE A 208 -10.73 15.84 -4.77
N SER A 209 -11.17 17.07 -4.52
CA SER A 209 -12.55 17.50 -4.78
C SER A 209 -12.92 17.39 -6.25
N ARG A 210 -12.01 17.81 -7.16
CA ARG A 210 -12.23 17.70 -8.61
C ARG A 210 -12.26 16.26 -9.11
N ARG A 211 -11.47 15.36 -8.52
CA ARG A 211 -11.43 13.94 -8.91
C ARG A 211 -12.53 13.11 -8.29
N PHE A 212 -13.16 13.57 -7.22
CA PHE A 212 -14.14 12.78 -6.47
C PHE A 212 -15.32 12.27 -7.31
N PRO A 213 -15.97 13.08 -8.17
CA PRO A 213 -17.07 12.59 -9.01
C PRO A 213 -16.65 11.48 -9.97
N LEU A 214 -15.39 11.49 -10.44
CA LEU A 214 -14.85 10.49 -11.38
C LEU A 214 -14.84 9.07 -10.78
N ASN A 215 -14.94 8.95 -9.46
CA ASN A 215 -15.03 7.67 -8.78
C ASN A 215 -16.42 7.02 -8.88
N PHE A 216 -17.40 7.64 -9.55
CA PHE A 216 -18.79 7.16 -9.58
C PHE A 216 -19.40 7.17 -11.00
N GLU A 217 -18.59 7.25 -12.04
CA GLU A 217 -19.05 7.37 -13.44
C GLU A 217 -19.60 6.05 -14.01
N THR A 218 -19.13 4.92 -13.47
CA THR A 218 -19.51 3.57 -13.94
C THR A 218 -20.09 2.73 -12.81
N TYR A 219 -20.96 1.78 -13.17
CA TYR A 219 -21.52 0.81 -12.20
C TYR A 219 -20.42 0.02 -11.48
N SER A 220 -19.31 -0.31 -12.16
CA SER A 220 -18.18 -1.00 -11.54
C SER A 220 -17.49 -0.16 -10.48
N GLN A 221 -17.32 1.15 -10.71
CA GLN A 221 -16.72 2.04 -9.72
C GLN A 221 -17.65 2.22 -8.50
N ILE A 222 -18.96 2.40 -8.73
CA ILE A 222 -19.96 2.47 -7.65
C ILE A 222 -19.94 1.17 -6.82
N ALA A 223 -19.94 0.01 -7.49
CA ALA A 223 -19.88 -1.29 -6.82
C ALA A 223 -18.60 -1.45 -5.99
N SER A 224 -17.46 -1.04 -6.52
CA SER A 224 -16.16 -1.07 -5.82
C SER A 224 -16.17 -0.18 -4.57
N ASN A 225 -16.78 1.00 -4.66
CA ASN A 225 -16.92 1.92 -3.53
C ASN A 225 -17.86 1.36 -2.44
N ILE A 226 -18.96 0.70 -2.81
CA ILE A 226 -19.83 0.00 -1.85
C ILE A 226 -19.09 -1.16 -1.19
N ALA A 227 -18.35 -1.96 -1.97
CA ALA A 227 -17.54 -3.05 -1.43
C ALA A 227 -16.48 -2.53 -0.44
N SER A 228 -15.82 -1.41 -0.75
CA SER A 228 -14.86 -0.75 0.14
C SER A 228 -15.52 -0.33 1.47
N LYS A 229 -16.74 0.25 1.43
CA LYS A 229 -17.49 0.55 2.67
C LYS A 229 -17.70 -0.69 3.53
N ILE A 230 -18.09 -1.81 2.92
CA ILE A 230 -18.35 -3.06 3.65
C ILE A 230 -17.04 -3.62 4.22
N ILE A 231 -15.97 -3.68 3.42
CA ILE A 231 -14.67 -4.23 3.82
C ILE A 231 -14.08 -3.47 5.00
N HIS A 232 -14.18 -2.14 4.98
CA HIS A 232 -13.63 -1.28 6.03
C HIS A 232 -14.66 -0.87 7.09
N ASN A 233 -15.87 -1.45 7.06
CA ASN A 233 -16.95 -1.17 8.01
C ASN A 233 -17.27 0.34 8.15
N LEU A 234 -17.38 1.03 7.00
CA LEU A 234 -17.62 2.48 6.93
C LEU A 234 -19.10 2.82 7.07
N PRO A 235 -19.42 4.00 7.64
CA PRO A 235 -20.80 4.44 7.79
C PRO A 235 -21.50 4.63 6.44
N ASP A 236 -22.83 4.55 6.45
CA ASP A 236 -23.58 4.53 5.19
C ASP A 236 -23.48 5.83 4.38
N ASP A 237 -23.37 6.94 5.10
CA ASP A 237 -23.22 8.30 4.57
C ASP A 237 -21.77 8.69 4.28
N TYR A 238 -20.82 7.73 4.34
CA TYR A 238 -19.38 7.99 4.18
C TYR A 238 -19.05 8.84 2.95
N PHE A 239 -19.56 8.47 1.77
CA PHE A 239 -19.31 9.21 0.54
C PHE A 239 -20.08 10.53 0.44
N GLN A 240 -21.20 10.67 1.15
CA GLN A 240 -21.93 11.94 1.24
C GLN A 240 -21.13 12.97 2.06
N LYS A 241 -20.49 12.53 3.14
CA LYS A 241 -19.66 13.37 4.02
C LYS A 241 -18.20 13.51 3.56
N TYR A 242 -17.76 12.71 2.59
CA TYR A 242 -16.35 12.60 2.19
C TYR A 242 -15.72 13.96 1.85
N LEU A 243 -16.35 14.73 0.96
CA LEU A 243 -15.81 16.03 0.56
C LEU A 243 -15.83 17.04 1.69
N THR A 244 -16.88 17.07 2.50
CA THR A 244 -16.95 17.94 3.69
C THR A 244 -15.81 17.62 4.66
N ASN A 245 -15.55 16.34 4.92
CA ASN A 245 -14.45 15.92 5.78
C ASN A 245 -13.09 16.35 5.21
N ILE A 246 -12.85 16.19 3.90
CA ILE A 246 -11.62 16.65 3.25
C ILE A 246 -11.46 18.17 3.30
N LEU A 247 -12.52 18.92 2.98
CA LEU A 247 -12.46 20.38 2.88
C LEU A 247 -12.28 21.06 4.24
N ASN A 248 -12.77 20.45 5.32
CA ASN A 248 -12.68 20.99 6.68
C ASN A 248 -11.34 20.74 7.38
N ILE A 249 -10.47 19.86 6.84
CA ILE A 249 -9.17 19.56 7.45
C ILE A 249 -8.29 20.79 7.53
N LYS A 250 -7.68 21.04 8.69
CA LYS A 250 -6.74 22.13 8.87
C LYS A 250 -5.30 21.68 8.64
N ILE A 251 -4.42 22.66 8.41
CA ILE A 251 -3.01 22.40 8.12
C ILE A 251 -2.30 21.71 9.30
N GLU A 252 -2.68 22.05 10.53
CA GLU A 252 -2.11 21.46 11.74
C GLU A 252 -2.44 19.97 11.87
N GLU A 253 -3.61 19.56 11.39
CA GLU A 253 -4.03 18.15 11.39
C GLU A 253 -3.20 17.33 10.39
N VAL A 254 -2.91 17.90 9.22
CA VAL A 254 -2.03 17.25 8.22
C VAL A 254 -0.60 17.21 8.71
N ASN A 255 -0.09 18.28 9.32
CA ASN A 255 1.25 18.31 9.91
C ASN A 255 1.37 17.29 11.06
N SER A 256 0.34 17.14 11.90
CA SER A 256 0.29 16.11 12.93
C SER A 256 0.33 14.71 12.32
N ALA A 257 -0.45 14.46 11.26
CA ALA A 257 -0.44 13.19 10.55
C ALA A 257 0.94 12.91 9.90
N ALA A 258 1.60 13.92 9.33
CA ALA A 258 2.93 13.80 8.75
C ALA A 258 3.96 13.38 9.80
N PHE A 259 4.01 14.09 10.92
CA PHE A 259 4.94 13.80 12.01
C PHE A 259 4.72 12.40 12.61
N LYS A 260 3.46 11.97 12.78
CA LYS A 260 3.12 10.67 13.39
C LYS A 260 3.27 9.50 12.42
N SER A 261 3.00 9.70 11.14
CA SER A 261 2.76 8.60 10.19
C SER A 261 3.87 8.42 9.17
N ILE A 262 4.81 9.36 9.06
CA ILE A 262 6.01 9.23 8.22
C ILE A 262 7.20 9.08 9.15
N ILE A 263 7.81 7.89 9.17
CA ILE A 263 8.84 7.50 10.14
C ILE A 263 10.12 7.08 9.38
N PRO A 264 10.91 8.03 8.84
CA PRO A 264 12.13 7.74 8.07
C PRO A 264 13.11 6.82 8.81
N GLU A 265 13.23 6.98 10.12
CA GLU A 265 14.09 6.20 11.01
C GLU A 265 13.66 4.73 11.18
N SER A 266 12.41 4.40 10.82
CA SER A 266 11.90 3.02 10.78
C SER A 266 11.78 2.47 9.36
N ALA A 267 12.25 3.23 8.36
CA ALA A 267 12.12 2.84 6.97
C ALA A 267 13.05 1.68 6.62
N LEU A 268 12.45 0.58 6.19
CA LEU A 268 13.11 -0.52 5.52
C LEU A 268 13.32 -0.15 4.04
N VAL A 269 14.51 -0.43 3.50
CA VAL A 269 14.85 -0.18 2.11
C VAL A 269 15.13 -1.50 1.41
N VAL A 270 14.44 -1.76 0.30
CA VAL A 270 14.76 -2.83 -0.64
C VAL A 270 15.24 -2.22 -1.94
N LEU A 271 16.41 -2.66 -2.39
CA LEU A 271 17.04 -2.27 -3.64
C LEU A 271 17.18 -3.53 -4.51
N CYS A 272 16.49 -3.58 -5.64
CA CYS A 272 16.56 -4.70 -6.57
C CYS A 272 17.24 -4.24 -7.87
N GLY A 273 18.44 -4.75 -8.14
CA GLY A 273 19.27 -4.37 -9.28
C GLY A 273 20.64 -5.04 -9.24
N ASP A 274 21.61 -4.52 -9.99
CA ASP A 274 22.97 -5.06 -9.98
C ASP A 274 23.63 -4.84 -8.61
N GLU A 275 23.78 -5.91 -7.84
CA GLU A 275 24.22 -5.84 -6.45
C GLU A 275 25.59 -5.19 -6.31
N LYS A 276 26.54 -5.49 -7.21
CA LYS A 276 27.91 -4.96 -7.13
C LYS A 276 27.90 -3.45 -7.27
N LYS A 277 27.24 -2.94 -8.31
CA LYS A 277 27.13 -1.49 -8.56
C LYS A 277 26.35 -0.78 -7.47
N ILE A 278 25.33 -1.41 -6.90
CA ILE A 278 24.56 -0.85 -5.79
C ILE A 278 25.45 -0.75 -4.55
N ASN A 279 26.10 -1.85 -4.14
CA ASN A 279 26.90 -1.91 -2.92
C ASN A 279 28.07 -0.91 -2.91
N GLU A 280 28.68 -0.64 -4.06
CA GLU A 280 29.71 0.41 -4.21
C GLU A 280 29.20 1.79 -3.78
N GLN A 281 27.92 2.09 -3.99
CA GLN A 281 27.30 3.37 -3.64
C GLN A 281 26.80 3.41 -2.19
N LEU A 282 26.44 2.26 -1.59
CA LEU A 282 25.80 2.19 -0.27
C LEU A 282 26.72 2.63 0.87
N SER A 283 28.04 2.60 0.69
CA SER A 283 29.00 3.13 1.67
C SER A 283 28.76 4.61 2.02
N SER A 284 28.11 5.37 1.12
CA SER A 284 27.70 6.76 1.36
C SER A 284 26.42 6.90 2.18
N LEU A 285 25.66 5.82 2.35
CA LEU A 285 24.37 5.79 3.04
C LEU A 285 24.55 5.27 4.46
N ASN A 286 24.47 6.15 5.45
CA ASN A 286 24.49 5.79 6.88
C ASN A 286 23.12 5.23 7.35
N LEU A 287 22.59 4.21 6.66
CA LEU A 287 21.20 3.72 6.83
C LEU A 287 21.10 2.33 7.49
N GLY A 288 22.12 1.92 8.25
CA GLY A 288 22.15 0.65 8.96
C GLY A 288 22.79 -0.49 8.17
N ASP A 289 22.52 -1.72 8.61
CA ASP A 289 23.14 -2.92 8.03
C ASP A 289 22.62 -3.18 6.61
N VAL A 290 23.56 -3.47 5.70
CA VAL A 290 23.27 -3.91 4.34
C VAL A 290 23.26 -5.44 4.31
N VAL A 291 22.18 -6.02 3.81
CA VAL A 291 22.00 -7.46 3.67
C VAL A 291 21.78 -7.79 2.20
N SER A 292 22.69 -8.56 1.61
CA SER A 292 22.50 -9.12 0.28
C SER A 292 21.54 -10.30 0.34
N VAL A 293 20.64 -10.37 -0.63
CA VAL A 293 19.54 -11.34 -0.67
C VAL A 293 19.46 -11.98 -2.06
N ASP A 294 19.40 -13.30 -2.08
CA ASP A 294 18.96 -14.06 -3.26
C ASP A 294 17.43 -14.19 -3.23
N TYR A 295 16.76 -13.73 -4.28
CA TYR A 295 15.30 -13.74 -4.35
C TYR A 295 14.71 -15.15 -4.19
N GLU A 296 15.35 -16.16 -4.76
CA GLU A 296 14.89 -17.55 -4.70
C GLU A 296 14.96 -18.12 -3.26
N GLN A 297 15.79 -17.51 -2.40
CA GLN A 297 16.00 -17.98 -1.03
C GLN A 297 15.15 -17.23 0.00
N ILE A 298 14.50 -16.12 -0.38
CA ILE A 298 13.72 -15.27 0.54
C ILE A 298 12.70 -16.09 1.33
N TYR A 299 12.03 -17.02 0.67
CA TYR A 299 10.92 -17.79 1.23
C TYR A 299 11.31 -19.19 1.73
N SER A 300 12.61 -19.54 1.69
CA SER A 300 13.12 -20.88 2.00
C SER A 300 13.50 -21.09 3.48
N GLU A 301 13.40 -20.04 4.33
CA GLU A 301 13.80 -20.04 5.75
C GLU A 301 12.63 -19.88 6.75
#